data_AF-A0A3D5SGZ3-F1
#
_entry.id   AF-A0A3D5SGZ3-F1
#
_cell.length_a   1.000
_cell.length_b   1.000
_cell.length_c   1.000
_cell.angle_alpha   90.00
_cell.angle_beta   90.00
_cell.angle_gamma   90.00
#
_symmetry.space_group_name_H-M   'P 1'
#
loop_
_entity.id
_entity.type
_entity.pdbx_description
1 polymer ?
#
loop_
_entity_poly.entity_id
_entity_poly.type
_entity_poly.pdbx_seq_one_letter_code
_entity_poly.pdbx_strand_id
1 'polypeptide(L)'
;MEGERVSIFNENSQAHRPMSGMLLKNTSSLTLEDGSLTVIDGDSYAGEALLERLKPEEERLISYAVDLGTLVNVSSEDGDREPTFLVRAVNGVIEAHYYDTRKKVYTLVNQTDHPRVVYLEHPLDEDEEWELTDETEQPVTKTANHYRFRVSLEPHQKREFPVVERSEQIDSYQLSGFTRRELELFIARKYVDENTRAALEAIIALKDKVAGAEARLQEVSKEVGEITQDQQRLRENIRAMSGTSIGSAKDSSDLAGAEAKKLIARYFVKANEQETRLEQLEKDRRLLVDEHSRLQAELGSAIRGLSLDRKLK
;
A
#
# COMPACT_ATOMS: atom_id res chain seq x y z
N MET A 1 21.36 8.86 -49.15
CA MET A 1 21.39 8.21 -47.83
C MET A 1 22.45 8.90 -47.01
N GLU A 2 22.14 9.18 -45.75
CA GLU A 2 23.12 9.62 -44.75
C GLU A 2 23.13 8.61 -43.61
N GLY A 3 24.31 8.32 -43.06
CA GLY A 3 24.48 7.30 -42.05
C GLY A 3 25.44 7.75 -40.96
N GLU A 4 25.03 7.61 -39.69
CA GLU A 4 25.92 7.78 -38.54
C GLU A 4 26.19 6.41 -37.91
N ARG A 5 27.46 6.07 -37.69
CA ARG A 5 27.83 4.85 -36.95
C ARG A 5 27.48 5.02 -35.48
N VAL A 6 26.74 4.08 -34.94
CA VAL A 6 26.23 4.12 -33.56
C VAL A 6 26.32 2.74 -32.92
N SER A 7 26.21 2.70 -31.60
CA SER A 7 25.97 1.47 -30.85
C SER A 7 24.54 1.53 -30.27
N ILE A 8 23.81 0.42 -30.28
CA ILE A 8 22.43 0.35 -29.80
C ILE A 8 22.40 -0.63 -28.63
N PHE A 9 22.11 -0.13 -27.43
CA PHE A 9 21.99 -0.97 -26.23
C PHE A 9 20.52 -1.20 -25.91
N ASN A 10 20.12 -2.46 -25.83
CA ASN A 10 18.83 -2.89 -25.30
C ASN A 10 19.08 -4.06 -24.35
N GLU A 11 18.74 -3.87 -23.09
CA GLU A 11 19.01 -4.84 -22.03
C GLU A 11 18.29 -6.18 -22.24
N ASN A 12 17.11 -6.15 -22.87
CA ASN A 12 16.32 -7.35 -23.15
C ASN A 12 16.94 -8.21 -24.26
N SER A 13 17.76 -7.63 -25.14
CA SER A 13 18.38 -8.36 -26.25
C SER A 13 19.78 -8.87 -25.91
N GLN A 14 20.60 -8.07 -25.19
CA GLN A 14 21.91 -8.48 -24.67
C GLN A 14 22.27 -7.77 -23.37
N ALA A 15 22.69 -8.53 -22.36
CA ALA A 15 22.85 -8.02 -21.01
C ALA A 15 24.01 -7.01 -20.81
N HIS A 16 25.09 -7.06 -21.61
CA HIS A 16 26.31 -6.27 -21.33
C HIS A 16 26.99 -5.61 -22.54
N ARG A 17 26.57 -5.95 -23.76
CA ARG A 17 27.20 -5.47 -24.99
C ARG A 17 26.12 -4.89 -25.90
N PRO A 18 26.29 -3.65 -26.37
CA PRO A 18 25.39 -3.11 -27.38
C PRO A 18 25.63 -3.80 -28.73
N MET A 19 24.69 -3.60 -29.65
CA MET A 19 24.87 -3.94 -31.05
C MET A 19 25.51 -2.76 -31.78
N SER A 20 26.51 -3.01 -32.61
CA SER A 20 26.94 -2.06 -33.62
C SER A 20 25.80 -1.82 -34.62
N GLY A 21 25.56 -0.57 -34.93
CA GLY A 21 24.49 -0.16 -35.82
C GLY A 21 24.80 1.12 -36.58
N MET A 22 23.82 1.51 -37.40
CA MET A 22 23.85 2.75 -38.16
C MET A 22 22.50 3.46 -37.99
N LEU A 23 22.53 4.74 -37.64
CA LEU A 23 21.37 5.62 -37.82
C LEU A 23 21.33 6.02 -39.29
N LEU A 24 20.42 5.42 -40.04
CA LEU A 24 20.28 5.62 -41.48
C LEU A 24 19.13 6.58 -41.78
N LYS A 25 19.41 7.65 -42.50
CA LYS A 25 18.43 8.59 -43.03
C LYS A 25 18.20 8.37 -44.52
N ASN A 26 16.94 8.22 -44.92
CA ASN A 26 16.57 8.22 -46.33
C ASN A 26 16.45 9.66 -46.86
N THR A 27 17.55 10.19 -47.40
CA THR A 27 17.57 11.50 -48.06
C THR A 27 17.14 11.46 -49.53
N SER A 28 16.61 10.34 -50.02
CA SER A 28 16.08 10.23 -51.38
C SER A 28 14.57 10.55 -51.40
N SER A 29 14.05 10.88 -52.59
CA SER A 29 12.61 11.09 -52.79
C SER A 29 11.81 9.79 -52.93
N LEU A 30 12.46 8.62 -52.85
CA LEU A 30 11.84 7.32 -53.04
C LEU A 30 11.77 6.54 -51.73
N THR A 31 10.74 5.71 -51.59
CA THR A 31 10.66 4.73 -50.52
C THR A 31 11.68 3.62 -50.78
N LEU A 32 12.50 3.33 -49.78
CA LEU A 32 13.37 2.16 -49.77
C LEU A 32 12.55 0.98 -49.23
N GLU A 33 12.39 -0.08 -50.03
CA GLU A 33 11.67 -1.28 -49.61
C GLU A 33 12.46 -2.09 -48.58
N ASP A 34 11.77 -2.97 -47.87
CA ASP A 34 12.38 -3.89 -46.91
C ASP A 34 13.29 -4.91 -47.60
N GLY A 35 14.34 -5.34 -46.89
CA GLY A 35 15.30 -6.31 -47.42
C GLY A 35 16.55 -6.48 -46.58
N SER A 36 17.35 -7.49 -46.93
CA SER A 36 18.64 -7.74 -46.29
C SER A 36 19.69 -6.72 -46.76
N LEU A 37 20.50 -6.24 -45.84
CA LEU A 37 21.64 -5.38 -46.08
C LEU A 37 22.94 -6.10 -45.71
N THR A 38 23.94 -6.00 -46.57
CA THR A 38 25.33 -6.34 -46.23
C THR A 38 26.05 -5.06 -45.82
N VAL A 39 26.63 -5.05 -44.62
CA VAL A 39 27.36 -3.90 -44.09
C VAL A 39 28.86 -4.12 -44.30
N ILE A 40 29.48 -3.18 -45.00
CA ILE A 40 30.92 -3.13 -45.26
C ILE A 40 31.47 -1.88 -44.58
N ASP A 41 32.45 -2.06 -43.70
CA ASP A 41 33.16 -0.98 -42.99
C ASP A 41 34.59 -0.89 -43.55
N GLY A 42 34.87 0.18 -44.30
CA GLY A 42 36.08 0.30 -45.10
C GLY A 42 36.16 -0.81 -46.16
N ASP A 43 37.23 -1.61 -46.11
CA ASP A 43 37.46 -2.76 -47.00
C ASP A 43 37.06 -4.09 -46.34
N SER A 44 36.36 -4.06 -45.20
CA SER A 44 36.05 -5.24 -44.39
C SER A 44 34.55 -5.48 -44.26
N TYR A 45 34.16 -6.76 -44.30
CA TYR A 45 32.80 -7.16 -43.99
C TYR A 45 32.52 -6.97 -42.50
N ALA A 46 31.49 -6.19 -42.18
CA ALA A 46 31.14 -5.83 -40.81
C ALA A 46 29.92 -6.61 -40.27
N GLY A 47 29.02 -7.06 -41.15
CA GLY A 47 27.85 -7.86 -40.76
C GLY A 47 26.71 -7.82 -41.77
N GLU A 48 25.57 -8.38 -41.39
CA GLU A 48 24.31 -8.27 -42.12
C GLU A 48 23.26 -7.65 -41.22
N ALA A 49 22.31 -6.94 -41.83
CA ALA A 49 21.13 -6.42 -41.14
C ALA A 49 19.89 -6.65 -41.97
N LEU A 50 18.73 -6.61 -41.31
CA LEU A 50 17.45 -6.51 -41.99
C LEU A 50 16.99 -5.06 -41.93
N LEU A 51 16.69 -4.49 -43.10
CA LEU A 51 16.09 -3.18 -43.23
C LEU A 51 14.58 -3.34 -43.41
N GLU A 52 13.82 -2.62 -42.61
CA GLU A 52 12.40 -2.40 -42.86
C GLU A 52 12.19 -1.23 -43.82
N ARG A 53 11.03 -1.19 -44.48
CA ARG A 53 10.66 -0.11 -45.39
C ARG A 53 10.94 1.27 -44.78
N LEU A 54 11.67 2.11 -45.51
CA LEU A 54 12.11 3.44 -45.08
C LEU A 54 11.63 4.50 -46.08
N LYS A 55 10.69 5.35 -45.66
CA LYS A 55 10.11 6.42 -46.48
C LYS A 55 11.10 7.59 -46.67
N PRO A 56 10.87 8.48 -47.64
CA PRO A 56 11.63 9.73 -47.76
C PRO A 56 11.65 10.51 -46.44
N GLU A 57 12.82 11.05 -46.10
CA GLU A 57 13.15 11.80 -44.88
C GLU A 57 13.07 11.00 -43.56
N GLU A 58 12.75 9.71 -43.63
CA GLU A 58 12.67 8.86 -42.45
C GLU A 58 14.06 8.42 -41.97
N GLU A 59 14.23 8.35 -40.65
CA GLU A 59 15.45 7.91 -39.98
C GLU A 59 15.19 6.62 -39.20
N ARG A 60 16.13 5.67 -39.25
CA ARG A 60 16.01 4.39 -38.55
C ARG A 60 17.36 3.88 -38.05
N LEU A 61 17.33 3.34 -36.83
CA LEU A 61 18.43 2.57 -36.27
C LEU A 61 18.43 1.17 -36.87
N ILE A 62 19.59 0.75 -37.38
CA ILE A 62 19.80 -0.57 -37.99
C ILE A 62 20.98 -1.23 -37.29
N SER A 63 20.74 -2.32 -36.57
CA SER A 63 21.79 -3.12 -35.93
C SER A 63 22.28 -4.23 -36.86
N TYR A 64 23.60 -4.48 -36.90
CA TYR A 64 24.20 -5.47 -37.82
C TYR A 64 25.23 -6.42 -37.17
N ALA A 65 25.81 -6.07 -36.02
CA ALA A 65 26.79 -6.91 -35.33
C ALA A 65 26.86 -6.59 -33.84
N VAL A 66 27.53 -7.42 -33.05
CA VAL A 66 27.82 -7.13 -31.63
C VAL A 66 28.94 -6.09 -31.55
N ASP A 67 28.78 -5.07 -30.72
CA ASP A 67 29.83 -4.08 -30.45
C ASP A 67 30.79 -4.55 -29.35
N LEU A 68 32.01 -4.92 -29.74
CA LEU A 68 33.07 -5.32 -28.82
C LEU A 68 33.83 -4.14 -28.20
N GLY A 69 33.61 -2.93 -28.70
CA GLY A 69 34.30 -1.71 -28.25
C GLY A 69 33.57 -0.95 -27.14
N THR A 70 32.34 -1.34 -26.81
CA THR A 70 31.54 -0.68 -25.77
C THR A 70 31.07 -1.73 -24.77
N LEU A 71 31.08 -1.37 -23.49
CA LEU A 71 30.55 -2.18 -22.41
C LEU A 71 29.49 -1.37 -21.67
N VAL A 72 28.35 -1.99 -21.37
CA VAL A 72 27.28 -1.37 -20.59
C VAL A 72 26.98 -2.29 -19.42
N ASN A 73 27.11 -1.76 -18.20
CA ASN A 73 26.62 -2.43 -17.00
C ASN A 73 25.37 -1.72 -16.52
N VAL A 74 24.40 -2.51 -16.08
CA VAL A 74 23.12 -2.01 -15.59
C VAL A 74 23.01 -2.34 -14.12
N SER A 75 22.71 -1.33 -13.30
CA SER A 75 22.30 -1.53 -11.92
C SER A 75 20.94 -0.89 -11.72
N SER A 76 20.04 -1.62 -11.09
CA SER A 76 18.74 -1.11 -10.67
C SER A 76 18.75 -0.91 -9.16
N GLU A 77 18.26 0.24 -8.73
CA GLU A 77 17.99 0.57 -7.35
C GLU A 77 16.50 0.94 -7.29
N ASP A 78 15.74 0.21 -6.47
CA ASP A 78 14.42 0.69 -6.10
C ASP A 78 14.62 1.93 -5.23
N GLY A 79 14.03 3.03 -5.66
CA GLY A 79 14.13 4.29 -4.93
C GLY A 79 13.23 4.26 -3.71
N ASP A 80 13.50 5.17 -2.77
CA ASP A 80 12.60 5.38 -1.66
C ASP A 80 11.27 5.96 -2.15
N ARG A 81 10.20 5.71 -1.39
CA ARG A 81 8.91 6.38 -1.57
C ARG A 81 9.10 7.89 -1.44
N GLU A 82 9.03 8.59 -2.56
CA GLU A 82 9.14 10.03 -2.57
C GLU A 82 7.81 10.64 -2.12
N PRO A 83 7.88 11.50 -1.09
CA PRO A 83 6.69 12.10 -0.56
C PRO A 83 6.12 13.18 -1.47
N THR A 84 4.90 13.01 -1.98
CA THR A 84 4.12 14.09 -2.63
C THR A 84 2.70 14.03 -2.13
N PHE A 85 2.39 14.57 -0.94
CA PHE A 85 1.08 14.27 -0.36
C PHE A 85 0.09 15.41 -0.51
N LEU A 86 -0.90 15.19 -1.38
CA LEU A 86 -2.27 15.56 -1.08
C LEU A 86 -2.81 14.54 -0.08
N VAL A 87 -3.02 14.91 1.19
CA VAL A 87 -3.83 14.06 2.11
C VAL A 87 -5.27 14.53 2.03
N ARG A 88 -6.10 13.74 1.36
CA ARG A 88 -7.53 14.01 1.27
C ARG A 88 -8.27 13.16 2.28
N ALA A 89 -8.94 13.80 3.23
CA ALA A 89 -9.90 13.12 4.09
C ALA A 89 -11.30 13.60 3.72
N VAL A 90 -12.11 12.71 3.16
CA VAL A 90 -13.51 13.01 2.84
C VAL A 90 -14.35 11.77 3.14
N ASN A 91 -15.50 11.96 3.79
CA ASN A 91 -16.47 10.90 4.07
C ASN A 91 -15.90 9.68 4.82
N GLY A 92 -14.90 9.87 5.68
CA GLY A 92 -14.35 8.78 6.48
C GLY A 92 -13.22 7.98 5.82
N VAL A 93 -12.72 8.42 4.67
CA VAL A 93 -11.57 7.83 3.97
C VAL A 93 -10.46 8.85 3.90
N ILE A 94 -9.23 8.43 4.20
CA ILE A 94 -8.00 9.19 4.00
C ILE A 94 -7.27 8.60 2.79
N GLU A 95 -7.00 9.42 1.79
CA GLU A 95 -6.12 9.09 0.67
C GLU A 95 -4.75 9.72 0.91
N ALA A 96 -3.71 8.92 0.80
CA ALA A 96 -2.32 9.35 0.84
C ALA A 96 -1.70 9.14 -0.55
N HIS A 97 -1.45 10.24 -1.25
CA HIS A 97 -0.74 10.24 -2.52
C HIS A 97 0.77 10.25 -2.27
N TYR A 98 1.53 9.43 -2.97
CA TYR A 98 3.00 9.42 -2.94
C TYR A 98 3.54 8.96 -4.29
N TYR A 99 4.83 9.17 -4.56
CA TYR A 99 5.49 8.56 -5.70
C TYR A 99 6.31 7.37 -5.25
N ASP A 100 6.14 6.23 -5.92
CA ASP A 100 7.21 5.24 -5.93
C ASP A 100 8.23 5.70 -6.98
N THR A 101 9.52 5.64 -6.65
CA THR A 101 10.60 5.97 -7.56
C THR A 101 11.43 4.74 -7.85
N ARG A 102 11.94 4.64 -9.07
CA ARG A 102 12.90 3.61 -9.46
C ARG A 102 14.03 4.26 -10.23
N LYS A 103 15.24 3.79 -9.95
CA LYS A 103 16.45 4.34 -10.55
C LYS A 103 17.24 3.23 -11.22
N LYS A 104 17.46 3.40 -12.51
CA LYS A 104 18.26 2.49 -13.33
C LYS A 104 19.50 3.22 -13.81
N VAL A 105 20.68 2.79 -13.37
CA VAL A 105 21.95 3.41 -13.75
C VAL A 105 22.63 2.57 -14.81
N TYR A 106 22.80 3.17 -15.98
CA TYR A 106 23.58 2.59 -17.07
C TYR A 106 25.00 3.11 -16.96
N THR A 107 25.95 2.22 -16.70
CA THR A 107 27.38 2.54 -16.71
C THR A 107 27.94 2.15 -18.06
N LEU A 108 28.18 3.14 -18.92
CA LEU A 108 28.73 2.94 -20.25
C LEU A 108 30.24 3.17 -20.23
N VAL A 109 31.00 2.26 -20.87
CA VAL A 109 32.44 2.35 -21.00
C VAL A 109 32.82 2.18 -22.47
N ASN A 110 33.43 3.21 -23.04
CA ASN A 110 34.11 3.09 -24.32
C ASN A 110 35.49 2.44 -24.09
N GLN A 111 35.79 1.35 -24.80
CA GLN A 111 37.05 0.60 -24.71
C GLN A 111 37.99 0.88 -25.90
N THR A 112 37.69 1.91 -26.69
CA THR A 112 38.39 2.21 -27.95
C THR A 112 39.01 3.61 -27.95
N ASP A 113 39.93 3.83 -28.89
CA ASP A 113 40.61 5.11 -29.11
C ASP A 113 39.77 6.13 -29.90
N HIS A 114 38.53 5.77 -30.27
CA HIS A 114 37.63 6.61 -31.06
C HIS A 114 36.39 6.99 -30.25
N PRO A 115 35.83 8.19 -30.44
CA PRO A 115 34.57 8.56 -29.82
C PRO A 115 33.44 7.64 -30.31
N ARG A 116 32.46 7.39 -29.45
CA ARG A 116 31.30 6.54 -29.74
C ARG A 116 30.00 7.21 -29.33
N VAL A 117 28.94 6.89 -30.07
CA VAL A 117 27.58 7.32 -29.77
C VAL A 117 26.75 6.08 -29.48
N VAL A 118 26.18 6.01 -28.29
CA VAL A 118 25.34 4.90 -27.85
C VAL A 118 23.89 5.36 -27.77
N TYR A 119 23.01 4.72 -28.53
CA TYR A 119 21.57 4.79 -28.35
C TYR A 119 21.17 3.79 -27.29
N LEU A 120 20.79 4.30 -26.12
CA LEU A 120 20.30 3.52 -25.00
C LEU A 120 18.78 3.36 -25.12
N GLU A 121 18.30 2.14 -25.30
CA GLU A 121 16.88 1.79 -25.26
C GLU A 121 16.49 1.38 -23.84
N HIS A 122 15.79 2.26 -23.15
CA HIS A 122 15.17 1.98 -21.87
C HIS A 122 13.72 1.54 -22.10
N PRO A 123 13.26 0.40 -21.56
CA PRO A 123 11.90 -0.07 -21.76
C PRO A 123 10.89 0.94 -21.23
N LEU A 124 9.75 1.03 -21.89
CA LEU A 124 8.58 1.75 -21.42
C LEU A 124 7.59 0.71 -20.91
N ASP A 125 7.29 0.73 -19.62
CA ASP A 125 6.24 -0.11 -19.07
C ASP A 125 4.89 0.50 -19.46
N GLU A 126 4.10 -0.23 -20.26
CA GLU A 126 2.76 0.20 -20.65
C GLU A 126 1.71 -0.08 -19.55
N ASP A 127 2.01 -1.00 -18.63
CA ASP A 127 1.08 -1.47 -17.59
C ASP A 127 1.03 -0.56 -16.35
N GLU A 128 2.07 0.24 -16.11
CA GLU A 128 2.19 1.15 -14.96
C GLU A 128 2.55 2.55 -15.46
N GLU A 129 1.84 3.59 -15.00
CA GLU A 129 2.06 4.99 -15.42
C GLU A 129 3.37 5.56 -14.84
N TRP A 130 4.52 4.98 -15.24
CA TRP A 130 5.84 5.50 -14.92
C TRP A 130 6.21 6.66 -15.85
N GLU A 131 6.59 7.78 -15.26
CA GLU A 131 7.09 8.95 -15.95
C GLU A 131 8.55 9.23 -15.60
N LEU A 132 9.32 9.72 -16.58
CA LEU A 132 10.68 10.16 -16.36
C LEU A 132 10.69 11.39 -15.46
N THR A 133 11.57 11.41 -14.46
CA THR A 133 11.76 12.58 -13.60
C THR A 133 12.74 13.57 -14.23
N ASP A 134 12.80 14.78 -13.67
CA ASP A 134 13.74 15.83 -14.08
C ASP A 134 15.21 15.47 -13.83
N GLU A 135 15.49 14.38 -13.09
CA GLU A 135 16.85 13.85 -12.90
C GLU A 135 17.38 13.09 -14.13
N THR A 136 16.50 12.74 -15.06
CA THR A 136 16.88 12.00 -16.28
C THR A 136 17.06 12.94 -17.45
N GLU A 137 18.13 12.76 -18.23
CA GLU A 137 18.30 13.47 -19.50
C GLU A 137 17.14 13.15 -20.46
N GLN A 138 16.64 14.15 -21.21
CA GLN A 138 15.48 13.91 -22.08
C GLN A 138 15.79 12.90 -23.20
N PRO A 139 14.86 11.97 -23.51
CA PRO A 139 15.02 11.04 -24.61
C PRO A 139 14.98 11.79 -25.94
N VAL A 140 15.83 11.37 -26.90
CA VAL A 140 15.83 11.90 -28.27
C VAL A 140 14.65 11.37 -29.08
N THR A 141 14.13 10.20 -28.72
CA THR A 141 12.94 9.62 -29.34
C THR A 141 12.19 8.77 -28.32
N LYS A 142 10.85 8.86 -28.35
CA LYS A 142 9.96 7.94 -27.65
C LYS A 142 9.30 7.03 -28.69
N THR A 143 9.48 5.73 -28.54
CA THR A 143 8.79 4.71 -29.35
C THR A 143 7.60 4.15 -28.57
N ALA A 144 6.86 3.21 -29.15
CA ALA A 144 5.77 2.54 -28.42
C ALA A 144 6.29 1.88 -27.12
N ASN A 145 7.43 1.19 -27.19
CA ASN A 145 7.88 0.32 -26.11
C ASN A 145 9.16 0.79 -25.41
N HIS A 146 9.78 1.88 -25.86
CA HIS A 146 11.08 2.33 -25.32
C HIS A 146 11.26 3.85 -25.37
N TYR A 147 11.92 4.39 -24.34
CA TYR A 147 12.64 5.66 -24.41
C TYR A 147 14.03 5.43 -25.02
N ARG A 148 14.44 6.31 -25.95
CA ARG A 148 15.76 6.28 -26.55
C ARG A 148 16.58 7.48 -26.13
N PHE A 149 17.73 7.24 -25.52
CA PHE A 149 18.68 8.28 -25.13
C PHE A 149 19.93 8.21 -26.01
N ARG A 150 20.44 9.37 -26.45
CA ARG A 150 21.68 9.46 -27.24
C ARG A 150 22.84 9.84 -26.32
N VAL A 151 23.72 8.90 -26.03
CA VAL A 151 24.85 9.07 -25.13
C VAL A 151 26.15 9.13 -25.91
N SER A 152 26.79 10.30 -25.97
CA SER A 152 28.15 10.43 -26.50
C SER A 152 29.19 10.02 -25.46
N LEU A 153 30.21 9.28 -25.91
CA LEU A 153 31.36 8.82 -25.14
C LEU A 153 32.66 9.18 -25.86
N GLU A 154 33.55 9.89 -25.17
CA GLU A 154 34.92 10.12 -25.63
C GLU A 154 35.75 8.82 -25.58
N PRO A 155 36.93 8.78 -26.24
CA PRO A 155 37.85 7.64 -26.14
C PRO A 155 38.13 7.26 -24.68
N HIS A 156 38.03 5.97 -24.37
CA HIS A 156 38.24 5.41 -23.02
C HIS A 156 37.35 5.98 -21.90
N GLN A 157 36.29 6.73 -22.23
CA GLN A 157 35.42 7.34 -21.24
C GLN A 157 34.51 6.31 -20.56
N LYS A 158 34.43 6.41 -19.24
CA LYS A 158 33.35 5.84 -18.42
C LYS A 158 32.33 6.92 -18.11
N ARG A 159 31.05 6.69 -18.42
CA ARG A 159 29.93 7.59 -18.10
C ARG A 159 28.82 6.82 -17.42
N GLU A 160 28.32 7.37 -16.32
CA GLU A 160 27.10 6.90 -15.67
C GLU A 160 25.93 7.71 -16.21
N PHE A 161 24.86 7.02 -16.57
CA PHE A 161 23.64 7.58 -17.13
C PHE A 161 22.46 7.07 -16.30
N PRO A 162 22.01 7.84 -15.27
CA PRO A 162 20.86 7.48 -14.48
C PRO A 162 19.57 7.74 -15.26
N VAL A 163 18.68 6.76 -15.27
CA VAL A 163 17.29 6.88 -15.68
C VAL A 163 16.44 6.70 -14.42
N VAL A 164 15.80 7.79 -14.01
CA VAL A 164 14.94 7.86 -12.83
C VAL A 164 13.51 8.05 -13.31
N GLU A 165 12.66 7.16 -12.85
CA GLU A 165 11.24 7.16 -13.14
C GLU A 165 10.45 7.23 -11.83
N ARG A 166 9.25 7.82 -11.90
CA ARG A 166 8.31 7.84 -10.79
C ARG A 166 6.91 7.44 -11.25
N SER A 167 6.14 6.83 -10.36
CA SER A 167 4.75 6.47 -10.58
C SER A 167 3.90 6.97 -9.41
N GLU A 168 2.78 7.64 -9.71
CA GLU A 168 1.86 8.12 -8.66
C GLU A 168 1.12 6.94 -8.04
N GLN A 169 1.15 6.87 -6.72
CA GLN A 169 0.52 5.84 -5.93
C GLN A 169 -0.46 6.46 -4.94
N ILE A 170 -1.54 5.74 -4.66
CA ILE A 170 -2.61 6.17 -3.77
C ILE A 170 -2.88 5.06 -2.75
N ASP A 171 -2.52 5.30 -1.49
CA ASP A 171 -2.93 4.45 -0.37
C ASP A 171 -4.23 4.99 0.23
N SER A 172 -5.24 4.13 0.39
CA SER A 172 -6.55 4.50 0.94
C SER A 172 -6.77 3.84 2.30
N TYR A 173 -7.09 4.64 3.32
CA TYR A 173 -7.32 4.21 4.69
C TYR A 173 -8.70 4.61 5.17
N GLN A 174 -9.47 3.66 5.70
CA GLN A 174 -10.72 3.98 6.36
C GLN A 174 -10.45 4.49 7.79
N LEU A 175 -10.97 5.68 8.13
CA LEU A 175 -10.87 6.26 9.47
C LEU A 175 -11.50 5.38 10.56
N SER A 176 -12.52 4.59 10.20
CA SER A 176 -13.11 3.57 11.08
C SER A 176 -12.08 2.52 11.50
N GLY A 177 -11.22 2.08 10.57
CA GLY A 177 -10.13 1.14 10.80
C GLY A 177 -8.84 1.76 11.31
N PHE A 178 -8.66 3.08 11.12
CA PHE A 178 -7.39 3.77 11.36
C PHE A 178 -6.86 3.61 12.80
N THR A 179 -5.59 3.26 12.91
CA THR A 179 -4.93 2.82 14.15
C THR A 179 -3.81 3.77 14.57
N ARG A 180 -3.37 3.65 15.83
CA ARG A 180 -2.20 4.39 16.33
C ARG A 180 -0.92 4.06 15.55
N ARG A 181 -0.75 2.81 15.09
CA ARG A 181 0.39 2.39 14.27
C ARG A 181 0.41 3.10 12.91
N GLU A 182 -0.75 3.25 12.27
CA GLU A 182 -0.86 3.99 11.01
C GLU A 182 -0.62 5.49 11.21
N LEU A 183 -1.10 6.06 12.33
CA LEU A 183 -0.76 7.43 12.70
C LEU A 183 0.75 7.62 12.87
N GLU A 184 1.43 6.69 13.56
CA GLU A 184 2.89 6.73 13.73
C GLU A 184 3.62 6.64 12.39
N LEU A 185 3.15 5.80 11.46
CA LEU A 185 3.68 5.73 10.10
C LEU A 185 3.50 7.06 9.36
N PHE A 186 2.32 7.67 9.47
CA PHE A 186 2.00 8.95 8.85
C PHE A 186 2.87 10.07 9.43
N ILE A 187 3.16 10.06 10.73
CA ILE A 187 4.08 11.01 11.37
C ILE A 187 5.52 10.77 10.90
N ALA A 188 5.98 9.51 10.92
CA ALA A 188 7.35 9.14 10.54
C ALA A 188 7.65 9.52 9.09
N ARG A 189 6.67 9.32 8.21
CA ARG A 189 6.78 9.71 6.79
C ARG A 189 6.36 11.16 6.51
N LYS A 190 6.02 11.95 7.54
CA LYS A 190 5.59 13.36 7.45
C LYS A 190 4.34 13.60 6.58
N TYR A 191 3.45 12.62 6.51
CA TYR A 191 2.18 12.67 5.75
C TYR A 191 1.19 13.67 6.36
N VAL A 192 1.32 13.96 7.66
CA VAL A 192 0.38 14.80 8.41
C VAL A 192 1.10 15.95 9.09
N ASP A 193 0.42 17.10 9.16
CA ASP A 193 0.87 18.22 9.99
C ASP A 193 0.34 18.08 11.42
N GLU A 194 0.74 18.99 12.30
CA GLU A 194 0.35 18.93 13.71
C GLU A 194 -1.17 19.05 13.91
N ASN A 195 -1.87 19.85 13.09
CA ASN A 195 -3.33 19.98 13.17
C ASN A 195 -4.04 18.68 12.78
N THR A 196 -3.63 18.07 11.66
CA THR A 196 -4.17 16.80 11.18
C THR A 196 -3.87 15.69 12.18
N ARG A 197 -2.64 15.64 12.68
CA ARG A 197 -2.23 14.71 13.72
C ARG A 197 -3.13 14.82 14.94
N ALA A 198 -3.35 16.03 15.48
CA ALA A 198 -4.21 16.24 16.63
C ALA A 198 -5.66 15.78 16.38
N ALA A 199 -6.17 16.00 15.16
CA ALA A 199 -7.51 15.54 14.79
C ALA A 199 -7.61 14.00 14.72
N LEU A 200 -6.60 13.33 14.15
CA LEU A 200 -6.51 11.87 14.11
C LEU A 200 -6.33 11.26 15.50
N GLU A 201 -5.52 11.88 16.36
CA GLU A 201 -5.36 11.49 17.77
C GLU A 201 -6.69 11.60 18.53
N ALA A 202 -7.48 12.64 18.29
CA ALA A 202 -8.81 12.80 18.89
C ALA A 202 -9.79 11.70 18.43
N ILE A 203 -9.76 11.34 17.14
CA ILE A 203 -10.57 10.22 16.60
C ILE A 203 -10.16 8.90 17.25
N ILE A 204 -8.85 8.62 17.35
CA ILE A 204 -8.34 7.42 18.01
C ILE A 204 -8.77 7.39 19.48
N ALA A 205 -8.67 8.51 20.20
CA ALA A 205 -9.11 8.58 21.59
C ALA A 205 -10.62 8.36 21.76
N LEU A 206 -11.45 8.83 20.81
CA LEU A 206 -12.88 8.52 20.79
C LEU A 206 -13.14 7.03 20.53
N LYS A 207 -12.39 6.40 19.63
CA LYS A 207 -12.46 4.94 19.39
C LYS A 207 -12.12 4.16 20.66
N ASP A 208 -11.05 4.55 21.36
CA ASP A 208 -10.64 3.91 22.61
C ASP A 208 -11.75 4.00 23.68
N LYS A 209 -12.43 5.16 23.77
CA LYS A 209 -13.59 5.34 24.67
C LYS A 209 -14.78 4.47 24.28
N VAL A 210 -15.11 4.37 22.98
CA VAL A 210 -16.18 3.50 22.47
C VAL A 210 -15.87 2.05 22.82
N ALA A 211 -14.66 1.57 22.52
CA ALA A 211 -14.22 0.21 22.83
C ALA A 211 -14.27 -0.07 24.34
N GLY A 212 -13.87 0.90 25.17
CA GLY A 212 -13.95 0.79 26.62
C GLY A 212 -15.39 0.77 27.16
N ALA A 213 -16.33 1.50 26.53
CA ALA A 213 -17.75 1.42 26.86
C ALA A 213 -18.36 0.08 26.45
N GLU A 214 -18.00 -0.44 25.27
CA GLU A 214 -18.44 -1.74 24.78
C GLU A 214 -17.94 -2.89 25.67
N ALA A 215 -16.67 -2.86 26.09
CA ALA A 215 -16.12 -3.84 27.02
C ALA A 215 -16.87 -3.86 28.37
N ARG A 216 -17.17 -2.68 28.93
CA ARG A 216 -17.99 -2.54 30.15
C ARG A 216 -19.40 -3.08 29.97
N LEU A 217 -20.03 -2.84 28.80
CA LEU A 217 -21.34 -3.41 28.47
C LEU A 217 -21.33 -4.93 28.42
N GLN A 218 -20.28 -5.53 27.84
CA GLN A 218 -20.10 -6.98 27.80
C GLN A 218 -19.94 -7.57 29.21
N GLU A 219 -19.19 -6.92 30.09
CA GLU A 219 -19.01 -7.32 31.49
C GLU A 219 -20.33 -7.30 32.27
N VAL A 220 -21.07 -6.18 32.20
CA VAL A 220 -22.39 -6.05 32.87
C VAL A 220 -23.38 -7.08 32.32
N SER A 221 -23.41 -7.29 31.01
CA SER A 221 -24.30 -8.27 30.37
C SER A 221 -23.97 -9.70 30.81
N LYS A 222 -22.68 -10.01 30.99
CA LYS A 222 -22.22 -11.29 31.53
C LYS A 222 -22.69 -11.49 32.97
N GLU A 223 -22.51 -10.48 33.83
CA GLU A 223 -22.93 -10.55 35.24
C GLU A 223 -24.46 -10.74 35.37
N VAL A 224 -25.25 -10.01 34.58
CA VAL A 224 -26.71 -10.18 34.51
C VAL A 224 -27.08 -11.62 34.11
N GLY A 225 -26.38 -12.18 33.12
CA GLY A 225 -26.56 -13.58 32.69
C GLY A 225 -26.25 -14.58 33.80
N GLU A 226 -25.14 -14.40 34.51
CA GLU A 226 -24.73 -15.27 35.63
C GLU A 226 -25.72 -15.23 36.79
N ILE A 227 -26.19 -14.05 37.19
CA ILE A 227 -27.19 -13.90 38.27
C ILE A 227 -28.52 -14.53 37.84
N THR A 228 -28.95 -14.31 36.59
CA THR A 228 -30.20 -14.88 36.07
C THR A 228 -30.16 -16.42 36.08
N GLN A 229 -29.02 -17.00 35.71
CA GLN A 229 -28.82 -18.46 35.77
C GLN A 229 -28.76 -18.98 37.21
N ASP A 230 -28.14 -18.25 38.14
CA ASP A 230 -28.13 -18.62 39.57
C ASP A 230 -29.53 -18.59 40.17
N GLN A 231 -30.35 -17.59 39.83
CA GLN A 231 -31.75 -17.50 40.22
C GLN A 231 -32.60 -18.66 39.71
N GLN A 232 -32.37 -19.09 38.46
CA GLN A 232 -33.04 -20.27 37.92
C GLN A 232 -32.66 -21.54 38.69
N ARG A 233 -31.36 -21.78 38.90
CA ARG A 233 -30.86 -22.92 39.69
C ARG A 233 -31.39 -22.89 41.12
N LEU A 234 -31.47 -21.71 41.72
CA LEU A 234 -32.02 -21.53 43.06
C LEU A 234 -33.50 -21.92 43.13
N ARG A 235 -34.31 -21.47 42.16
CA ARG A 235 -35.73 -21.84 42.07
C ARG A 235 -35.92 -23.35 41.88
N GLU A 236 -35.08 -23.97 41.06
CA GLU A 236 -35.09 -25.42 40.85
C GLU A 236 -34.72 -26.19 42.13
N ASN A 237 -33.67 -25.75 42.83
CA ASN A 237 -33.26 -26.33 44.11
C ASN A 237 -34.36 -26.21 45.18
N ILE A 238 -34.99 -25.03 45.30
CA ILE A 238 -36.11 -24.82 46.24
C ILE A 238 -37.29 -25.73 45.89
N ARG A 239 -37.65 -25.88 44.61
CA ARG A 239 -38.71 -26.80 44.17
C ARG A 239 -38.39 -28.25 44.50
N ALA A 240 -37.16 -28.70 44.24
CA ALA A 240 -36.71 -30.05 44.56
C ALA A 240 -36.78 -30.32 46.08
N MET A 241 -36.29 -29.39 46.89
CA MET A 241 -36.30 -29.47 48.36
C MET A 241 -37.71 -29.40 48.95
N SER A 242 -38.56 -28.49 48.48
CA SER A 242 -39.96 -28.38 48.96
C SER A 242 -40.77 -29.61 48.58
N GLY A 243 -40.56 -30.19 47.39
CA GLY A 243 -41.18 -31.47 47.00
C GLY A 243 -40.75 -32.67 47.86
N THR A 244 -39.52 -32.69 48.37
CA THR A 244 -38.99 -33.78 49.22
C THR A 244 -39.21 -33.58 50.73
N SER A 245 -39.27 -32.33 51.21
CA SER A 245 -39.28 -32.01 52.65
C SER A 245 -40.65 -31.62 53.22
N ILE A 246 -41.57 -31.09 52.38
CA ILE A 246 -42.86 -30.56 52.86
C ILE A 246 -43.98 -31.61 52.79
N GLY A 247 -43.85 -32.64 51.94
CA GLY A 247 -44.81 -33.75 51.88
C GLY A 247 -44.78 -34.70 53.10
N SER A 248 -43.68 -34.71 53.86
CA SER A 248 -43.44 -35.67 54.95
C SER A 248 -43.44 -35.05 56.36
N ALA A 249 -43.49 -33.73 56.48
CA ALA A 249 -43.39 -33.01 57.76
C ALA A 249 -44.78 -32.57 58.26
N LYS A 250 -45.62 -33.53 58.66
CA LYS A 250 -46.79 -33.23 59.50
C LYS A 250 -46.42 -33.02 60.98
N ASP A 251 -45.23 -33.44 61.39
CA ASP A 251 -44.73 -33.28 62.75
C ASP A 251 -43.55 -32.29 62.78
N SER A 252 -43.74 -31.20 63.53
CA SER A 252 -42.86 -30.03 63.58
C SER A 252 -41.63 -30.19 64.49
N SER A 253 -41.19 -31.42 64.79
CA SER A 253 -40.08 -31.71 65.72
C SER A 253 -38.78 -32.17 65.04
N ASP A 254 -38.77 -32.40 63.73
CA ASP A 254 -37.63 -33.02 63.05
C ASP A 254 -36.53 -32.01 62.69
N LEU A 255 -35.30 -32.28 63.12
CA LEU A 255 -34.09 -31.50 62.81
C LEU A 255 -33.99 -31.14 61.30
N ALA A 256 -34.36 -32.08 60.43
CA ALA A 256 -34.34 -31.93 58.98
C ALA A 256 -35.31 -30.83 58.47
N GLY A 257 -36.49 -30.69 59.09
CA GLY A 257 -37.44 -29.63 58.74
C GLY A 257 -36.98 -28.24 59.20
N ALA A 258 -36.29 -28.17 60.34
CA ALA A 258 -35.69 -26.94 60.84
C ALA A 258 -34.48 -26.49 59.99
N GLU A 259 -33.64 -27.43 59.55
CA GLU A 259 -32.52 -27.17 58.64
C GLU A 259 -32.98 -26.75 57.24
N ALA A 260 -34.01 -27.39 56.70
CA ALA A 260 -34.62 -26.99 55.43
C ALA A 260 -35.18 -25.56 55.48
N LYS A 261 -35.87 -25.18 56.58
CA LYS A 261 -36.35 -23.80 56.79
C LYS A 261 -35.21 -22.79 56.88
N LYS A 262 -34.11 -23.11 57.58
CA LYS A 262 -32.92 -22.25 57.65
C LYS A 262 -32.25 -22.06 56.28
N LEU A 263 -32.17 -23.12 55.48
CA LEU A 263 -31.57 -23.07 54.14
C LEU A 263 -32.45 -22.26 53.18
N ILE A 264 -33.77 -22.47 53.20
CA ILE A 264 -34.74 -21.66 52.45
C ILE A 264 -34.64 -20.18 52.86
N ALA A 265 -34.52 -19.87 54.15
CA ALA A 265 -34.35 -18.48 54.61
C ALA A 265 -33.07 -17.83 54.06
N ARG A 266 -31.94 -18.56 54.02
CA ARG A 266 -30.70 -18.07 53.38
C ARG A 266 -30.88 -17.82 51.88
N TYR A 267 -31.62 -18.69 51.20
CA TYR A 267 -31.91 -18.51 49.78
C TYR A 267 -32.78 -17.29 49.50
N PHE A 268 -33.77 -17.00 50.35
CA PHE A 268 -34.54 -15.76 50.22
C PHE A 268 -33.68 -14.51 50.40
N VAL A 269 -32.76 -14.50 51.36
CA VAL A 269 -31.82 -13.39 51.55
C VAL A 269 -30.93 -13.21 50.31
N LYS A 270 -30.31 -14.30 49.83
CA LYS A 270 -29.48 -14.26 48.61
C LYS A 270 -30.28 -13.81 47.39
N ALA A 271 -31.54 -14.23 47.28
CA ALA A 271 -32.39 -13.85 46.17
C ALA A 271 -32.70 -12.34 46.17
N ASN A 272 -32.99 -11.77 47.35
CA ASN A 272 -33.24 -10.35 47.51
C ASN A 272 -31.98 -9.49 47.23
N GLU A 273 -30.81 -9.96 47.67
CA GLU A 273 -29.52 -9.34 47.34
C GLU A 273 -29.26 -9.34 45.82
N GLN A 274 -29.53 -10.47 45.16
CA GLN A 274 -29.40 -10.60 43.71
C GLN A 274 -30.41 -9.74 42.94
N GLU A 275 -31.65 -9.60 43.43
CA GLU A 275 -32.66 -8.72 42.84
C GLU A 275 -32.22 -7.26 42.93
N THR A 276 -31.73 -6.84 44.10
CA THR A 276 -31.15 -5.49 44.29
C THR A 276 -29.95 -5.26 43.36
N ARG A 277 -29.07 -6.27 43.20
CA ARG A 277 -27.91 -6.19 42.30
C ARG A 277 -28.34 -6.12 40.83
N LEU A 278 -29.34 -6.90 40.42
CA LEU A 278 -29.88 -6.87 39.05
C LEU A 278 -30.47 -5.51 38.73
N GLU A 279 -31.25 -4.90 39.63
CA GLU A 279 -31.78 -3.54 39.44
C GLU A 279 -30.66 -2.52 39.21
N GLN A 280 -29.57 -2.61 39.99
CA GLN A 280 -28.41 -1.76 39.83
C GLN A 280 -27.70 -2.00 38.48
N LEU A 281 -27.47 -3.27 38.11
CA LEU A 281 -26.83 -3.63 36.84
C LEU A 281 -27.68 -3.22 35.63
N GLU A 282 -29.00 -3.32 35.71
CA GLU A 282 -29.89 -2.85 34.64
C GLU A 282 -29.81 -1.32 34.47
N LYS A 283 -29.74 -0.58 35.57
CA LYS A 283 -29.53 0.87 35.54
C LYS A 283 -28.18 1.22 34.95
N ASP A 284 -27.11 0.55 35.38
CA ASP A 284 -25.76 0.75 34.87
C ASP A 284 -25.66 0.40 33.38
N ARG A 285 -26.30 -0.70 32.96
CA ARG A 285 -26.41 -1.11 31.55
C ARG A 285 -27.09 -0.03 30.72
N ARG A 286 -28.20 0.54 31.17
CA ARG A 286 -28.89 1.64 30.44
C ARG A 286 -27.97 2.84 30.28
N LEU A 287 -27.33 3.27 31.35
CA LEU A 287 -26.38 4.40 31.31
C LEU A 287 -25.21 4.13 30.36
N LEU A 288 -24.66 2.92 30.37
CA LEU A 288 -23.57 2.52 29.47
C LEU A 288 -24.03 2.43 28.01
N VAL A 289 -25.26 1.97 27.73
CA VAL A 289 -25.83 1.96 26.37
C VAL A 289 -26.00 3.38 25.85
N ASP A 290 -26.50 4.29 26.68
CA ASP A 290 -26.64 5.71 26.32
C ASP A 290 -25.26 6.37 26.11
N GLU A 291 -24.29 6.09 26.99
CA GLU A 291 -22.91 6.56 26.86
C GLU A 291 -22.27 6.05 25.57
N HIS A 292 -22.37 4.76 25.29
CA HIS A 292 -21.84 4.12 24.08
C HIS A 292 -22.47 4.72 22.82
N SER A 293 -23.79 4.87 22.79
CA SER A 293 -24.50 5.44 21.64
C SER A 293 -24.10 6.90 21.39
N ARG A 294 -23.92 7.69 22.45
CA ARG A 294 -23.41 9.06 22.36
C ARG A 294 -21.98 9.10 21.82
N LEU A 295 -21.08 8.28 22.37
CA LEU A 295 -19.69 8.21 21.91
C LEU A 295 -19.58 7.75 20.45
N GLN A 296 -20.43 6.81 20.01
CA GLN A 296 -20.51 6.42 18.60
C GLN A 296 -20.99 7.56 17.70
N ALA A 297 -21.98 8.34 18.13
CA ALA A 297 -22.45 9.50 17.38
C ALA A 297 -21.36 10.60 17.29
N GLU A 298 -20.66 10.86 18.39
CA GLU A 298 -19.52 11.78 18.44
C GLU A 298 -18.39 11.32 17.50
N LEU A 299 -18.02 10.04 17.55
CA LEU A 299 -17.02 9.44 16.65
C LEU A 299 -17.44 9.57 15.18
N GLY A 300 -18.68 9.22 14.86
CA GLY A 300 -19.20 9.35 13.49
C GLY A 300 -19.22 10.81 13.01
N SER A 301 -19.50 11.76 13.89
CA SER A 301 -19.44 13.19 13.58
C SER A 301 -18.00 13.66 13.39
N ALA A 302 -17.06 13.22 14.22
CA ALA A 302 -15.65 13.56 14.09
C ALA A 302 -15.06 13.00 12.78
N ILE A 303 -15.41 11.77 12.42
CA ILE A 303 -14.99 11.13 11.16
C ILE A 303 -15.55 11.88 9.95
N ARG A 304 -16.84 12.23 9.94
CA ARG A 304 -17.45 12.98 8.83
C ARG A 304 -16.98 14.44 8.75
N GLY A 305 -16.72 15.04 9.91
CA GLY A 305 -16.26 16.42 10.02
C GLY A 305 -14.78 16.60 9.66
N LEU A 306 -14.01 15.52 9.60
CA LEU A 306 -12.63 15.58 9.14
C LEU A 306 -12.61 15.77 7.62
N SER A 307 -12.48 17.03 7.20
CA SER A 307 -12.17 17.39 5.83
C SER A 307 -10.70 17.80 5.77
N LEU A 308 -9.89 17.04 5.04
CA LEU A 308 -8.52 17.40 4.72
C LEU A 308 -8.41 17.54 3.21
N ASP A 309 -7.85 18.65 2.77
CA ASP A 309 -7.43 18.88 1.38
C ASP A 309 -6.15 19.68 1.47
N ARG A 310 -5.03 18.97 1.60
CA ARG A 310 -3.74 19.60 1.80
C ARG A 310 -2.70 18.98 0.90
N LYS A 311 -2.22 19.77 -0.06
CA LYS A 311 -0.97 19.54 -0.77
C LYS A 311 0.19 19.96 0.11
N LEU A 312 0.94 19.02 0.66
CA LEU A 312 2.22 19.22 1.29
C LEU A 312 3.26 19.42 0.16
N LYS A 313 3.95 20.56 0.19
CA LYS A 313 5.03 20.89 -0.73
C LYS A 313 6.31 20.20 -0.32
#